data_AF-A0AAU4RIK3-F1
#
_entry.id   AF-A0AAU4RIK3-F1
#
_cell.length_a   1.000
_cell.length_b   1.000
_cell.length_c   1.000
_cell.angle_alpha   90.00
_cell.angle_beta   90.00
_cell.angle_gamma   90.00
#
_symmetry.space_group_name_H-M   'P 1'
#
loop_
_entity.id
_entity.type
_entity.pdbx_description
1 polymer ?
#
loop_
_entity_poly.entity_id
_entity_poly.type
_entity_poly.pdbx_seq_one_letter_code
_entity_poly.pdbx_strand_id
1 'polypeptide(L)'
;MTPSVNTPGSIAFEQIQTAAREVLAITRQVDEWREDYDPGTDEWHTLLLLSEAAAKLAFALPVEMLPPEEVRPVSEYELRLSDELLDLLTSIERESQS
;
A
#
# COMPACT_ATOMS: atom_id res chain seq x y z
N MET A 1 -9.80 -15.95 23.97
CA MET A 1 -9.45 -14.73 23.22
C MET A 1 -8.36 -15.10 22.24
N THR A 2 -8.65 -15.15 20.95
CA THR A 2 -7.61 -15.26 19.91
C THR A 2 -6.86 -13.94 19.85
N PRO A 3 -5.52 -13.92 19.95
CA PRO A 3 -4.77 -12.69 19.74
C PRO A 3 -5.08 -12.18 18.33
N SER A 4 -5.48 -10.91 18.22
CA SER A 4 -5.70 -10.26 16.94
C SER A 4 -4.38 -10.19 16.20
N VAL A 5 -4.38 -10.56 14.92
CA VAL A 5 -3.21 -10.43 14.03
C VAL A 5 -2.77 -8.96 13.91
N ASN A 6 -3.68 -8.03 14.21
CA ASN A 6 -3.46 -6.58 14.14
C ASN A 6 -2.86 -5.98 15.40
N THR A 7 -2.51 -6.78 16.42
CA THR A 7 -1.84 -6.26 17.61
C THR A 7 -0.37 -5.98 17.28
N PRO A 8 0.08 -4.70 17.35
CA PRO A 8 1.49 -4.37 17.16
C PRO A 8 2.37 -5.12 18.17
N GLY A 9 3.48 -5.68 17.70
CA GLY A 9 4.39 -6.50 18.51
C GLY A 9 3.93 -7.94 18.73
N SER A 10 2.88 -8.40 18.04
CA SER A 10 2.58 -9.84 17.95
C SER A 10 3.46 -10.52 16.90
N ILE A 11 3.80 -11.80 17.10
CA ILE A 11 4.62 -12.58 16.16
C ILE A 11 4.04 -12.54 14.73
N ALA A 12 2.71 -12.67 14.60
CA ALA A 12 2.06 -12.67 13.31
C ALA A 12 2.13 -11.30 12.61
N PHE A 13 2.03 -10.22 13.38
CA PHE A 13 2.20 -8.85 12.86
C PHE A 13 3.62 -8.63 12.31
N GLU A 14 4.65 -9.03 13.07
CA GLU A 14 6.05 -8.89 12.65
C GLU A 14 6.36 -9.75 11.41
N GLN A 15 5.79 -10.94 11.33
CA GLN A 15 5.88 -11.81 10.16
C GLN A 15 5.24 -11.18 8.92
N ILE A 16 4.07 -10.56 9.05
CA ILE A 16 3.39 -9.86 7.95
C ILE A 16 4.24 -8.68 7.47
N GLN A 17 4.76 -7.85 8.39
CA GLN A 17 5.65 -6.74 8.02
C GLN A 17 6.91 -7.21 7.30
N THR A 18 7.50 -8.32 7.76
CA THR A 18 8.69 -8.90 7.12
C THR A 18 8.37 -9.40 5.71
N ALA A 19 7.27 -10.12 5.53
CA ALA A 19 6.84 -10.59 4.22
C ALA A 19 6.51 -9.43 3.27
N ALA A 20 5.83 -8.39 3.75
CA ALA A 20 5.53 -7.20 2.96
C ALA A 20 6.81 -6.50 2.49
N ARG A 21 7.82 -6.37 3.36
CA ARG A 21 9.13 -5.81 3.01
C ARG A 21 9.81 -6.61 1.91
N GLU A 22 9.83 -7.94 2.03
CA GLU A 22 10.45 -8.82 1.03
C GLU A 22 9.75 -8.71 -0.32
N VAL A 23 8.41 -8.72 -0.34
CA VAL A 23 7.62 -8.55 -1.56
C VAL A 23 7.94 -7.21 -2.22
N LEU A 24 7.89 -6.11 -1.47
CA LEU A 24 8.14 -4.78 -2.03
C LEU A 24 9.58 -4.60 -2.53
N ALA A 25 10.55 -5.27 -1.91
CA ALA A 25 11.93 -5.29 -2.40
C ALA A 25 12.03 -6.01 -3.76
N ILE A 26 11.36 -7.14 -3.92
CA ILE A 26 11.32 -7.88 -5.19
C ILE A 26 10.62 -7.06 -6.27
N THR A 27 9.50 -6.41 -5.97
CA THR A 27 8.76 -5.63 -6.97
C THR A 27 9.59 -4.45 -7.49
N ARG A 28 10.34 -3.78 -6.60
CA ARG A 28 11.30 -2.73 -6.99
C ARG A 28 12.41 -3.24 -7.90
N GLN A 29 12.96 -4.41 -7.59
CA GLN A 29 13.98 -5.04 -8.43
C GLN A 29 13.44 -5.35 -9.84
N VAL A 30 12.19 -5.80 -9.94
CA VAL A 30 11.53 -6.01 -11.24
C VAL A 30 11.29 -4.69 -11.98
N ASP A 31 10.93 -3.62 -11.26
CA ASP A 31 10.78 -2.28 -11.85
C ASP A 31 12.12 -1.75 -12.40
N GLU A 32 13.22 -1.92 -11.67
CA GLU A 32 14.58 -1.59 -12.15
C GLU A 32 14.92 -2.38 -13.42
N TRP A 33 14.66 -3.69 -13.43
CA TRP A 33 14.90 -4.52 -14.62
C TRP A 33 14.08 -4.06 -15.82
N ARG A 34 12.85 -3.60 -15.60
CA ARG A 34 11.98 -3.10 -16.66
C ARG A 34 12.54 -1.84 -17.33
N GLU A 35 13.26 -1.00 -16.59
CA GLU A 35 13.92 0.18 -17.16
C GLU A 35 15.14 -0.20 -18.03
N ASP A 36 15.85 -1.26 -17.64
CA ASP A 36 17.10 -1.68 -18.29
C ASP A 36 16.91 -2.74 -19.39
N TYR A 37 15.83 -3.52 -19.34
CA TYR A 37 15.65 -4.72 -20.17
C TYR A 37 14.16 -5.07 -20.39
N ASP A 38 13.80 -5.29 -21.65
CA ASP A 38 12.49 -5.86 -22.04
C ASP A 38 12.67 -6.85 -23.19
N PRO A 39 12.61 -8.17 -22.93
CA PRO A 39 12.71 -9.19 -23.97
C PRO A 39 11.41 -9.42 -24.75
N GLY A 40 10.29 -8.83 -24.31
CA GLY A 40 8.98 -8.99 -24.97
C GLY A 40 8.43 -10.42 -24.99
N THR A 41 8.84 -11.28 -24.05
CA THR A 41 8.32 -12.66 -23.97
C THR A 41 7.10 -12.76 -23.05
N ASP A 42 6.32 -13.82 -23.20
CA ASP A 42 5.14 -14.08 -22.36
C ASP A 42 5.52 -14.27 -20.89
N GLU A 43 6.67 -14.90 -20.61
CA GLU A 43 7.19 -15.06 -19.25
C GLU A 43 7.54 -13.72 -18.63
N TRP A 44 8.12 -12.81 -19.41
CA TRP A 44 8.44 -11.46 -18.96
C TRP A 44 7.18 -10.66 -18.63
N HIS A 45 6.19 -10.66 -19.52
CA HIS A 45 4.90 -10.03 -19.25
C HIS A 45 4.21 -10.62 -18.02
N THR A 46 4.29 -11.94 -17.83
CA THR A 46 3.76 -12.61 -16.64
C THR A 46 4.46 -12.14 -15.37
N LEU A 47 5.79 -12.03 -15.37
CA LEU A 47 6.57 -11.51 -14.24
C LEU A 47 6.14 -10.07 -13.89
N LEU A 48 5.99 -9.20 -14.89
CA LEU A 48 5.56 -7.81 -14.68
C LEU A 48 4.16 -7.74 -14.03
N LEU A 49 3.21 -8.53 -14.54
CA LEU A 49 1.85 -8.57 -13.99
C LEU A 49 1.82 -9.12 -12.56
N LEU A 50 2.61 -10.14 -12.26
CA LEU A 50 2.72 -10.70 -10.92
C LEU A 50 3.36 -9.71 -9.95
N SER A 51 4.41 -9.01 -10.38
CA SER A 51 5.05 -7.94 -9.60
C SER A 51 4.05 -6.84 -9.25
N GLU A 52 3.31 -6.35 -10.24
CA GLU A 52 2.30 -5.31 -10.03
C GLU A 52 1.19 -5.76 -9.07
N ALA A 53 0.69 -6.99 -9.22
CA ALA A 53 -0.33 -7.55 -8.34
C ALA A 53 0.20 -7.70 -6.90
N ALA A 54 1.43 -8.17 -6.73
CA ALA A 54 2.06 -8.33 -5.43
C ALA A 54 2.25 -6.99 -4.70
N ALA A 55 2.70 -5.95 -5.42
CA ALA A 55 2.82 -4.60 -4.86
C ALA A 55 1.46 -4.07 -4.38
N LYS A 56 0.41 -4.21 -5.19
CA LYS A 56 -0.96 -3.79 -4.81
C LYS A 56 -1.46 -4.52 -3.56
N LEU A 57 -1.20 -5.82 -3.45
CA LEU A 57 -1.59 -6.61 -2.27
C LEU A 57 -0.82 -6.18 -1.03
N ALA A 58 0.47 -5.88 -1.15
CA ALA A 58 1.26 -5.36 -0.04
C ALA A 58 0.73 -4.00 0.44
N PHE A 59 0.42 -3.07 -0.47
CA PHE A 59 -0.16 -1.76 -0.11
C PHE A 59 -1.61 -1.80 0.34
N ALA A 60 -2.33 -2.91 0.14
CA ALA A 60 -3.67 -3.11 0.70
C ALA A 60 -3.66 -3.48 2.19
N LEU A 61 -2.49 -3.74 2.79
CA LEU A 61 -2.36 -3.96 4.22
C LEU A 61 -2.73 -2.68 5.00
N PRO A 62 -3.26 -2.83 6.23
CA PRO A 62 -3.37 -1.70 7.16
C PRO A 62 -2.02 -0.98 7.31
N VAL A 63 -2.04 0.35 7.43
CA VAL A 63 -0.82 1.19 7.49
C VAL A 63 0.12 0.73 8.60
N GLU A 64 -0.41 0.28 9.73
CA GLU A 64 0.38 -0.23 10.85
C GLU A 64 1.18 -1.48 10.46
N MET A 65 0.63 -2.31 9.56
CA MET A 65 1.25 -3.55 9.08
C MET A 65 2.19 -3.36 7.89
N LEU A 66 2.31 -2.14 7.36
CA LEU A 66 3.31 -1.85 6.35
C LEU A 66 4.71 -1.78 7.00
N PRO A 67 5.77 -2.07 6.25
CA PRO A 67 7.13 -1.82 6.72
C PRO A 67 7.28 -0.32 7.06
N PRO A 68 7.95 0.04 8.18
CA PRO A 68 8.06 1.43 8.63
C PRO A 68 8.63 2.39 7.58
N GLU A 69 9.53 1.92 6.73
CA GLU A 69 10.14 2.67 5.63
C GLU A 69 9.14 3.07 4.51
N GLU A 70 8.00 2.37 4.42
CA GLU A 70 6.92 2.68 3.46
C GLU A 70 5.92 3.71 4.00
N VAL A 71 5.94 3.93 5.32
CA VAL A 71 5.01 4.83 5.98
C VAL A 71 5.63 6.22 6.05
N ARG A 72 5.14 7.14 5.21
CA ARG A 72 5.50 8.55 5.35
C ARG A 72 4.58 9.26 6.34
N PRO A 73 5.12 10.19 7.15
CA PRO A 73 4.27 11.08 7.94
C PRO A 73 3.43 11.96 7.00
N VAL A 74 2.16 12.11 7.33
CA VAL A 74 1.25 13.05 6.64
C VAL A 74 1.53 14.45 7.17
N SER A 75 1.68 15.42 6.29
CA SER A 75 1.90 16.82 6.68
C SER A 75 0.62 17.46 7.23
N GLU A 76 0.75 18.47 8.09
CA GLU A 76 -0.40 19.25 8.59
C GLU A 76 -1.22 19.87 7.45
N TYR A 77 -0.55 20.25 6.36
CA TYR A 77 -1.19 20.76 5.15
C TYR A 77 -2.09 19.71 4.48
N GLU A 78 -1.60 18.47 4.35
CA GLU A 78 -2.38 17.36 3.77
C GLU A 78 -3.56 16.97 4.65
N LEU A 79 -3.40 16.98 5.98
CA LEU A 79 -4.51 16.74 6.91
C LEU A 79 -5.59 17.81 6.75
N ARG A 80 -5.19 19.08 6.71
CA ARG A 80 -6.13 20.20 6.50
C ARG A 80 -6.90 20.07 5.18
N LEU A 81 -6.22 19.69 4.09
CA LEU A 81 -6.89 19.46 2.80
C LEU A 81 -7.90 18.30 2.87
N SER A 82 -7.58 17.24 3.62
CA SER A 82 -8.51 16.13 3.83
C SER A 82 -9.74 16.57 4.61
N ASP A 83 -9.58 17.39 5.65
CA ASP A 83 -10.69 17.95 6.42
C ASP A 83 -11.57 18.86 5.55
N GLU A 84 -10.96 19.76 4.77
CA GLU A 84 -11.68 20.63 3.83
C GLU A 84 -12.46 19.83 2.77
N LEU A 85 -11.90 18.72 2.27
CA LEU A 85 -12.56 17.83 1.32
C LEU A 85 -13.75 17.09 1.96
N LEU A 86 -13.59 16.61 3.19
CA LEU A 86 -14.68 15.94 3.93
C LEU A 86 -15.84 16.90 4.20
N ASP A 87 -15.55 18.14 4.59
CA ASP A 87 -16.57 19.17 4.80
C ASP A 87 -17.32 19.50 3.51
N LEU A 88 -16.62 19.59 2.38
CA LEU A 88 -17.22 19.81 1.07
C LEU A 88 -18.15 18.66 0.67
N LEU A 89 -17.68 17.41 0.77
CA LEU A 89 -18.47 16.23 0.44
C LEU A 89 -19.74 16.14 1.30
N THR A 90 -19.60 16.41 2.59
CA THR A 90 -20.73 16.43 3.53
C THR A 90 -21.72 17.54 3.17
N SER A 91 -21.24 18.70 2.74
CA SER A 91 -22.10 19.81 2.31
C SER A 91 -22.89 19.48 1.04
N ILE A 92 -22.25 18.87 0.05
CA ILE A 92 -22.90 18.39 -1.19
C ILE A 92 -24.00 17.37 -0.89
N GLU A 93 -23.75 16.44 0.04
CA GLU A 93 -24.73 15.44 0.43
C GLU A 93 -25.97 16.09 1.07
N ARG A 94 -25.80 17.09 1.93
CA ARG A 94 -26.92 17.82 2.55
C ARG A 94 -27.76 18.58 1.53
N GLU A 95 -27.13 19.23 0.55
CA GLU A 95 -27.83 19.95 -0.52
C GLU A 95 -28.61 19.01 -1.43
N SER A 96 -28.12 17.78 -1.64
CA SER A 96 -28.80 16.77 -2.46
C SER A 96 -30.02 16.12 -1.77
N GLN A 97 -30.17 16.30 -0.45
CA GLN A 97 -31.26 15.75 0.37
C GLN A 97 -32.35 16.78 0.72
N SER A 98 -32.18 18.06 0.38
CA SER A 98 -33.20 19.12 0.50
C SER A 98 -33.93 19.37 -0.81
#